data_AF-A0A379T9L6-F1
#
_entry.id   AF-A0A379T9L6-F1
#
_cell.length_a   1.000
_cell.length_b   1.000
_cell.length_c   1.000
_cell.angle_alpha   90.00
_cell.angle_beta   90.00
_cell.angle_gamma   90.00
#
_symmetry.space_group_name_H-M   'P 1'
#
loop_
_entity.id
_entity.type
_entity.pdbx_description
1 polymer ?
#
loop_
_entity_poly.entity_id
_entity_poly.type
_entity_poly.pdbx_seq_one_letter_code
_entity_poly.pdbx_strand_id
1 'polypeptide(L)'
;MLRASLICDGRSIPLLRWIVPSEKQQNAKVQQAFLNTLAEAVNPEARVIIVTDAGFQNAWFRHIESLGWDFIGRIRGNIQMRLKAKGEYWFRRQELQASSKPEYLGPGTLARSEYARCDGHFYLHKKEPERPEK
;
A
#
# COMPACT_ATOMS: atom_id res chain seq x y z
N MET A 1 -15.20 -2.82 6.92
CA MET A 1 -15.30 -3.76 5.77
C MET A 1 -13.93 -3.92 5.16
N LEU A 2 -13.54 -5.16 4.81
CA LEU A 2 -12.41 -5.44 3.92
C LEU A 2 -12.96 -5.99 2.60
N ARG A 3 -12.42 -5.53 1.47
CA ARG A 3 -12.81 -5.98 0.14
C ARG A 3 -11.60 -5.99 -0.77
N ALA A 4 -11.47 -7.05 -1.55
CA ALA A 4 -10.56 -7.16 -2.67
C ALA A 4 -11.39 -7.34 -3.94
N SER A 5 -10.99 -6.62 -4.97
CA SER A 5 -11.60 -6.72 -6.29
C SER A 5 -10.51 -6.80 -7.34
N LEU A 6 -10.73 -7.59 -8.37
CA LEU A 6 -9.94 -7.58 -9.59
C LEU A 6 -10.32 -6.36 -10.43
N ILE A 7 -9.33 -5.66 -10.97
CA ILE A 7 -9.56 -4.65 -12.01
C ILE A 7 -9.49 -5.36 -13.35
N CYS A 8 -10.59 -5.31 -14.11
CA CYS A 8 -10.70 -5.93 -15.43
C CYS A 8 -11.45 -4.96 -16.36
N ASP A 9 -10.80 -4.52 -17.43
CA ASP A 9 -11.37 -3.59 -18.43
C ASP A 9 -12.04 -2.35 -17.83
N GLY A 10 -11.36 -1.72 -16.87
CA GLY A 10 -11.88 -0.53 -16.17
C GLY A 10 -13.00 -0.80 -15.17
N ARG A 11 -13.40 -2.06 -15.00
CA ARG A 11 -14.42 -2.49 -14.04
C ARG A 11 -13.78 -3.15 -12.82
N SER A 12 -14.48 -3.07 -11.71
CA SER A 12 -14.10 -3.74 -10.46
C SER A 12 -14.95 -4.99 -10.28
N ILE A 13 -14.32 -6.17 -10.33
CA ILE A 13 -14.97 -7.47 -10.09
C ILE A 13 -14.62 -7.91 -8.66
N PRO A 14 -15.58 -7.93 -7.72
CA PRO A 14 -15.31 -8.36 -6.34
C PRO A 14 -14.84 -9.82 -6.29
N LEU A 15 -13.73 -10.08 -5.63
CA LEU A 15 -13.20 -11.43 -5.40
C LEU A 15 -13.53 -11.92 -3.99
N LEU A 16 -13.32 -11.05 -2.99
CA LEU A 16 -13.50 -11.40 -1.58
C LEU A 16 -13.98 -10.18 -0.80
N ARG A 17 -14.89 -10.39 0.15
CA ARG A 17 -15.42 -9.34 1.03
C ARG A 17 -15.69 -9.89 2.41
N TRP A 18 -15.13 -9.23 3.43
CA TRP A 18 -15.44 -9.50 4.84
C TRP A 18 -16.07 -8.28 5.51
N ILE A 19 -17.13 -8.53 6.28
CA ILE A 19 -17.68 -7.57 7.22
C ILE A 19 -16.93 -7.78 8.54
N VAL A 20 -16.17 -6.76 8.95
CA VAL A 20 -15.34 -6.79 10.15
C VAL A 20 -15.93 -5.78 11.12
N PRO A 21 -16.16 -6.15 12.40
CA PRO A 21 -16.60 -5.23 13.43
C PRO A 21 -15.70 -4.01 13.54
N SER A 22 -16.25 -2.86 13.95
CA SER A 22 -15.53 -1.59 14.07
C SER A 22 -14.29 -1.68 14.94
N GLU A 23 -14.38 -2.45 16.02
CA GLU A 23 -13.35 -2.63 17.05
C GLU A 23 -12.15 -3.41 16.50
N LYS A 24 -12.34 -4.15 15.40
CA LYS A 24 -11.30 -4.92 14.71
C LYS A 24 -10.86 -4.26 13.40
N GLN A 25 -11.27 -3.02 13.13
CA GLN A 25 -10.70 -2.25 12.03
C GLN A 25 -9.18 -2.10 12.23
N GLN A 26 -8.43 -2.25 11.13
CA GLN A 26 -6.96 -2.23 11.14
C GLN A 26 -6.29 -3.31 12.00
N ASN A 27 -7.02 -4.35 12.43
CA ASN A 27 -6.42 -5.47 13.13
C ASN A 27 -5.54 -6.30 12.19
N ALA A 28 -4.24 -6.41 12.50
CA ALA A 28 -3.26 -7.11 11.67
C ALA A 28 -3.60 -8.59 11.44
N LYS A 29 -4.14 -9.30 12.44
CA LYS A 29 -4.50 -10.72 12.29
C LYS A 29 -5.68 -10.90 11.32
N VAL A 30 -6.68 -10.03 11.40
CA VAL A 30 -7.83 -10.05 10.48
C VAL A 30 -7.38 -9.73 9.06
N GLN A 31 -6.49 -8.74 8.91
CA GLN A 31 -5.91 -8.37 7.63
C GLN A 31 -5.07 -9.49 7.00
N GLN A 32 -4.26 -10.19 7.80
CA GLN A 32 -3.48 -11.34 7.35
C GLN A 32 -4.37 -12.50 6.92
N ALA A 33 -5.35 -12.86 7.75
CA ALA A 33 -6.32 -13.90 7.40
C ALA A 33 -7.06 -13.57 6.09
N PHE A 34 -7.41 -12.30 5.88
CA PHE A 34 -8.06 -11.86 4.64
C PHE A 34 -7.15 -12.06 3.41
N LEU A 35 -5.86 -11.74 3.52
CA LEU A 35 -4.90 -11.93 2.41
C LEU A 35 -4.62 -13.41 2.15
N ASN A 36 -4.49 -14.24 3.19
CA ASN A 36 -4.32 -15.68 3.04
C ASN A 36 -5.52 -16.31 2.29
N THR A 37 -6.75 -15.99 2.71
CA THR A 37 -7.96 -16.48 2.03
C THR A 37 -8.04 -15.97 0.59
N LEU A 38 -7.59 -14.74 0.32
CA LEU A 38 -7.51 -14.24 -1.05
C LEU A 38 -6.48 -15.03 -1.87
N ALA A 39 -5.33 -15.36 -1.28
CA ALA A 39 -4.27 -16.10 -1.97
C ALA A 39 -4.68 -17.54 -2.32
N GLU A 40 -5.47 -18.18 -1.45
CA GLU A 40 -6.07 -19.50 -1.72
C GLU A 40 -7.06 -19.47 -2.91
N ALA A 41 -7.68 -18.32 -3.18
CA ALA A 41 -8.70 -18.18 -4.23
C ALA A 41 -8.13 -17.76 -5.59
N VAL A 42 -6.91 -17.22 -5.63
CA VAL A 42 -6.26 -16.77 -6.87
C VAL A 42 -5.42 -17.92 -7.46
N ASN A 43 -5.28 -17.96 -8.78
CA ASN A 43 -4.38 -18.90 -9.44
C ASN A 43 -2.95 -18.75 -8.86
N PRO A 44 -2.35 -19.81 -8.30
CA PRO A 44 -1.01 -19.75 -7.69
C PRO A 44 0.10 -19.37 -8.68
N GLU A 45 -0.12 -19.55 -9.99
CA GLU A 45 0.86 -19.17 -11.02
C GLU A 45 0.71 -17.70 -11.47
N ALA A 46 -0.36 -17.02 -11.05
CA ALA A 46 -0.60 -15.64 -11.44
C ALA A 46 0.34 -14.68 -10.70
N ARG A 47 0.89 -13.71 -11.43
CA ARG A 47 1.53 -12.56 -10.80
C ARG A 47 0.47 -11.62 -10.25
N VAL A 48 0.44 -11.43 -8.93
CA VAL A 48 -0.54 -10.57 -8.25
C VAL A 48 0.12 -9.26 -7.80
N ILE A 49 -0.55 -8.14 -8.10
CA ILE A 49 -0.17 -6.81 -7.62
C ILE A 49 -1.35 -6.24 -6.82
N ILE A 50 -1.16 -6.01 -5.52
CA ILE A 50 -2.19 -5.42 -4.66
C ILE A 50 -2.09 -3.90 -4.69
N VAL A 51 -3.13 -3.22 -5.16
CA VAL A 51 -3.26 -1.76 -5.07
C VAL A 51 -4.14 -1.43 -3.87
N THR A 52 -3.62 -0.65 -2.92
CA THR A 52 -4.31 -0.38 -1.65
C THR A 52 -4.22 1.07 -1.18
N ASP A 53 -5.23 1.51 -0.44
CA ASP A 53 -5.28 2.84 0.14
C ASP A 53 -4.41 2.96 1.41
N ALA A 54 -4.20 4.20 1.85
CA ALA A 54 -3.46 4.64 3.04
C ALA A 54 -3.97 4.10 4.39
N GLY A 55 -5.08 3.37 4.40
CA GLY A 55 -5.59 2.69 5.60
C GLY A 55 -4.77 1.45 6.00
N PHE A 56 -3.94 0.94 5.09
CA PHE A 56 -3.10 -0.24 5.28
C PHE A 56 -1.64 0.18 5.53
N GLN A 57 -0.98 -0.52 6.44
CA GLN A 57 0.34 -0.13 6.97
C GLN A 57 1.36 -1.25 6.77
N ASN A 58 2.57 -1.11 7.31
CA ASN A 58 3.70 -1.93 6.93
C ASN A 58 3.53 -3.44 7.18
N ALA A 59 2.78 -3.83 8.21
CA ALA A 59 2.46 -5.25 8.44
C ALA A 59 1.63 -5.88 7.29
N TRP A 60 0.81 -5.08 6.60
CA TRP A 60 0.06 -5.48 5.41
C TRP A 60 1.00 -5.72 4.23
N PHE A 61 1.89 -4.75 3.95
CA PHE A 61 2.85 -4.85 2.85
C PHE A 61 3.79 -6.05 3.00
N ARG A 62 4.37 -6.23 4.20
CA ARG A 62 5.23 -7.38 4.50
C ARG A 62 4.52 -8.71 4.29
N HIS A 63 3.24 -8.77 4.61
CA HIS A 63 2.48 -10.01 4.42
C HIS A 63 2.20 -10.29 2.94
N ILE A 64 1.92 -9.25 2.14
CA ILE A 64 1.80 -9.40 0.68
C ILE A 64 3.11 -9.95 0.10
N GLU A 65 4.25 -9.40 0.49
CA GLU A 65 5.56 -9.91 0.06
C GLU A 65 5.78 -11.37 0.47
N SER A 66 5.34 -11.75 1.68
CA SER A 66 5.43 -13.15 2.14
C SER A 66 4.57 -14.14 1.33
N LEU A 67 3.56 -13.65 0.62
CA LEU A 67 2.74 -14.42 -0.32
C LEU A 67 3.36 -14.48 -1.74
N GLY A 68 4.54 -13.87 -1.94
CA GLY A 68 5.19 -13.76 -3.24
C GLY A 68 4.54 -12.74 -4.17
N TRP A 69 3.76 -11.81 -3.61
CA TRP A 69 3.02 -10.79 -4.37
C TRP A 69 3.70 -9.43 -4.30
N ASP A 70 3.41 -8.60 -5.30
CA ASP A 70 3.82 -7.20 -5.36
C ASP A 70 2.70 -6.28 -4.81
N PHE A 71 3.03 -5.03 -4.48
CA PHE A 71 2.03 -4.04 -4.05
C PHE A 71 2.31 -2.62 -4.51
N ILE A 72 1.25 -1.83 -4.56
CA ILE A 72 1.27 -0.37 -4.67
C ILE A 72 0.41 0.18 -3.53
N GLY A 73 1.03 0.89 -2.60
CA GLY A 73 0.35 1.46 -1.43
C GLY A 73 0.53 2.96 -1.34
N ARG A 74 -0.52 3.68 -0.93
CA ARG A 74 -0.40 5.09 -0.58
C ARG A 74 0.16 5.24 0.84
N ILE A 75 1.23 6.00 1.00
CA ILE A 75 1.82 6.28 2.32
C ILE A 75 1.07 7.45 2.98
N ARG A 76 0.63 7.25 4.24
CA ARG A 76 0.00 8.28 5.08
C ARG A 76 0.55 8.24 6.50
N GLY A 77 0.32 9.31 7.25
CA GLY A 77 0.70 9.43 8.65
C GLY A 77 2.07 10.05 8.83
N ASN A 78 2.67 9.77 9.99
CA ASN A 78 3.94 10.35 10.44
C ASN A 78 5.09 9.34 10.35
N ILE A 79 5.07 8.49 9.32
CA ILE A 79 6.07 7.45 9.11
C ILE A 79 7.31 8.08 8.46
N GLN A 80 8.50 7.75 8.98
CA GLN A 80 9.77 8.15 8.38
C GLN A 80 10.12 7.21 7.23
N MET A 81 10.75 7.76 6.20
CA MET A 81 11.31 7.01 5.08
C MET A 81 12.75 7.45 4.83
N ARG A 82 13.51 6.59 4.18
CA ARG A 82 14.89 6.83 3.75
C ARG A 82 15.02 6.43 2.29
N LEU A 83 15.50 7.34 1.45
CA LEU A 83 15.82 7.03 0.05
C LEU A 83 17.28 6.63 -0.03
N LYS A 84 17.62 5.61 -0.84
CA LYS A 84 19.03 5.20 -1.03
C LYS A 84 19.91 6.36 -1.48
N ALA A 85 19.38 7.24 -2.34
CA ALA A 85 20.07 8.44 -2.82
C ALA A 85 20.40 9.48 -1.74
N LYS A 86 19.73 9.42 -0.57
CA LYS A 86 19.95 10.33 0.57
C LYS A 86 20.80 9.68 1.69
N GLY A 87 21.40 8.51 1.43
CA GLY A 87 22.19 7.79 2.42
C GLY A 87 21.38 7.42 3.66
N GLU A 88 21.92 7.67 4.86
CA GLU A 88 21.29 7.34 6.15
C GLU A 88 20.26 8.37 6.64
N TYR A 89 19.92 9.36 5.81
CA TYR A 89 18.99 10.40 6.21
C TYR A 89 17.53 9.90 6.21
N TRP A 90 16.93 9.86 7.39
CA TRP A 90 15.51 9.55 7.60
C TRP A 90 14.69 10.82 7.68
N PHE A 91 13.69 10.93 6.81
CA PHE A 91 12.84 12.11 6.71
C PHE A 91 11.37 11.71 6.62
N ARG A 92 10.48 12.67 6.86
CA ARG A 92 9.03 12.46 6.81
C ARG A 92 8.47 12.94 5.47
N ARG A 93 7.32 12.40 5.07
CA ARG A 93 6.65 12.83 3.83
C ARG A 93 6.35 14.33 3.77
N GLN A 94 6.20 15.00 4.92
CA GLN A 94 5.92 16.44 5.02
C GLN A 94 7.08 17.30 4.48
N GLU A 95 8.28 16.72 4.40
CA GLU A 95 9.46 17.37 3.84
C GLU A 95 9.50 17.28 2.31
N LEU A 96 8.59 16.51 1.70
CA LEU A 96 8.45 16.39 0.25
C LEU A 96 7.38 17.36 -0.29
N GLN A 97 7.70 18.00 -1.41
CA GLN A 97 6.77 18.85 -2.15
C GLN A 97 6.33 18.13 -3.42
N ALA A 98 5.10 17.63 -3.42
CA ALA A 98 4.54 16.91 -4.56
C ALA A 98 3.93 17.85 -5.60
N SER A 99 4.16 17.55 -6.87
CA SER A 99 3.52 18.23 -8.00
C SER A 99 2.49 17.34 -8.71
N SER A 100 1.77 17.89 -9.69
CA SER A 100 0.86 17.12 -10.54
C SER A 100 1.59 16.17 -11.48
N LYS A 101 2.84 16.47 -11.83
CA LYS A 101 3.73 15.55 -12.54
C LYS A 101 4.24 14.49 -11.57
N PRO A 102 3.96 13.19 -11.80
CA PRO A 102 4.53 12.12 -11.00
C PRO A 102 6.06 12.13 -11.08
N GLU A 103 6.71 11.96 -9.94
CA GLU A 103 8.16 11.88 -9.80
C GLU A 103 8.56 10.55 -9.18
N TYR A 104 9.55 9.89 -9.76
CA TYR A 104 10.15 8.70 -9.18
C TYR A 104 11.35 9.10 -8.31
N LEU A 105 11.26 8.84 -7.01
CA LEU A 105 12.26 9.22 -6.01
C LEU A 105 13.37 8.17 -5.84
N GLY A 106 13.18 6.97 -6.40
CA GLY A 106 14.14 5.88 -6.28
C GLY A 106 13.76 4.82 -5.24
N PRO A 107 14.63 3.81 -5.07
CA PRO A 107 14.50 2.80 -4.02
C PRO A 107 14.78 3.39 -2.63
N GLY A 108 14.16 2.81 -1.61
CA GLY A 108 14.32 3.22 -0.22
C GLY A 108 13.71 2.26 0.78
N THR A 109 13.59 2.73 2.01
CA THR A 109 13.05 2.00 3.15
C THR A 109 11.98 2.85 3.83
N LEU A 110 10.82 2.26 4.10
CA LEU A 110 9.74 2.82 4.90
C LEU A 110 9.80 2.27 6.33
N ALA A 111 9.62 3.17 7.30
CA ALA A 111 9.75 2.98 8.74
C ALA A 111 11.15 2.55 9.22
N ARG A 112 11.58 3.21 10.30
CA ARG A 112 12.89 2.99 10.92
C ARG A 112 12.93 1.72 11.77
N SER A 113 11.84 1.46 12.49
CA SER A 113 11.68 0.28 13.36
C SER A 113 11.67 -1.00 12.55
N GLU A 114 12.47 -1.99 12.97
CA GLU A 114 12.68 -3.24 12.25
C GLU A 114 11.40 -4.05 12.02
N TYR A 115 10.52 -4.15 13.02
CA TYR A 115 9.25 -4.87 12.92
C TYR A 115 8.30 -4.26 11.87
N ALA A 116 8.46 -2.97 11.55
CA ALA A 116 7.65 -2.25 10.58
C ALA A 116 8.43 -1.93 9.29
N ARG A 117 9.68 -2.38 9.15
CA ARG A 117 10.49 -2.03 7.98
C ARG A 117 9.89 -2.63 6.71
N CYS A 118 9.83 -1.82 5.65
CA CYS A 118 9.37 -2.23 4.34
C CYS A 118 10.24 -1.53 3.29
N ASP A 119 10.97 -2.29 2.49
CA ASP A 119 11.74 -1.74 1.38
C ASP A 119 10.85 -1.57 0.15
N GLY A 120 11.22 -0.69 -0.76
CA GLY A 120 10.44 -0.48 -1.97
C GLY A 120 10.88 0.70 -2.80
N HIS A 121 10.06 1.04 -3.78
CA HIS A 121 10.26 2.14 -4.71
C HIS A 121 9.28 3.26 -4.41
N PHE A 122 9.79 4.49 -4.30
CA PHE A 122 9.00 5.64 -3.87
C PHE A 122 8.64 6.53 -5.05
N TYR A 123 7.37 6.91 -5.11
CA TYR A 123 6.81 7.81 -6.11
C TYR A 123 6.11 8.97 -5.39
N LEU A 124 6.27 10.16 -5.94
CA LEU A 124 5.65 11.38 -5.45
C LEU A 124 4.65 11.89 -6.48
N HIS A 125 3.41 12.10 -6.06
CA HIS A 125 2.36 12.63 -6.92
C HIS A 125 1.31 13.33 -6.08
N LYS A 126 0.81 14.46 -6.59
CA LYS A 126 -0.33 15.19 -6.04
C LYS A 126 -1.37 15.39 -7.14
N LYS A 127 -2.57 14.84 -6.94
CA LYS A 127 -3.68 15.11 -7.85
C LYS A 127 -4.01 16.60 -7.81
N GLU A 128 -4.22 17.22 -8.97
CA GLU A 128 -4.78 18.57 -9.02
C GLU A 128 -6.18 18.56 -8.40
N PRO A 129 -6.56 19.60 -7.64
CA PRO A 129 -7.93 19.70 -7.14
C PRO A 129 -8.87 19.66 -8.34
N GLU A 130 -9.83 18.73 -8.31
CA GLU A 130 -10.88 18.69 -9.33
C GLU A 130 -11.58 20.06 -9.34
N ARG A 131 -11.67 20.66 -10.52
CA ARG A 131 -12.43 21.90 -10.70
C ARG A 131 -13.87 21.58 -10.29
N PRO A 132 -14.50 22.34 -9.39
CA PRO A 132 -15.90 22.11 -9.07
C PRO A 132 -16.71 22.17 -10.36
N GLU A 133 -17.55 21.15 -10.59
CA GLU A 133 -18.50 21.15 -11.69
C GLU A 133 -19.37 22.41 -11.58
N LYS A 134 -19.53 23.11 -12.70
CA LYS A 134 -20.32 24.35 -12.79
C LYS A 134 -21.80 24.04 -12.86
#